data_AF-A0A074LLY5-F1
#
_entry.id   AF-A0A074LLY5-F1
#
_cell.length_a   1.000
_cell.length_b   1.000
_cell.length_c   1.000
_cell.angle_alpha   90.00
_cell.angle_beta   90.00
_cell.angle_gamma   90.00
#
_symmetry.space_group_name_H-M   'P 1'
#
loop_
_entity.id
_entity.type
_entity.pdbx_description
1 polymer ?
#
loop_
_entity_poly.entity_id
_entity_poly.type
_entity_poly.pdbx_seq_one_letter_code
_entity_poly.pdbx_strand_id
1 'polypeptide(L)'
;MTRRVPAFAVVGYKNSGKTTLVAKLVAGLTQLGYRVGTCKHDGAHELRLDAEGTDSSKHRGAGADVVLVAGRTEAFWQRTYREEPPLDAWLEQLSDPALGLDVIVVEGWKRSDLSKIVLPSAEKLEQLSNVLAYAVESSRPPIADEGAGVYDREDVEGLIHMILARVLRNAPPSH
;
A
#
# COMPACT_ATOMS: atom_id res chain seq x y z
N MET A 1 -16.99 -11.26 14.48
CA MET A 1 -16.21 -10.09 14.03
C MET A 1 -15.12 -10.61 13.11
N THR A 2 -15.22 -10.33 11.82
CA THR A 2 -14.26 -10.77 10.81
C THR A 2 -12.91 -10.11 11.11
N ARG A 3 -11.84 -10.90 11.25
CA ARG A 3 -10.49 -10.38 11.46
C ARG A 3 -10.09 -9.58 10.22
N ARG A 4 -9.88 -8.26 10.37
CA ARG A 4 -9.35 -7.43 9.28
C ARG A 4 -7.99 -7.98 8.83
N VAL A 5 -7.76 -7.99 7.52
CA VAL A 5 -6.48 -8.37 6.93
C VAL A 5 -5.41 -7.39 7.44
N PRO A 6 -4.27 -7.87 7.96
CA PRO A 6 -3.18 -7.00 8.39
C PRO A 6 -2.77 -6.02 7.28
N ALA A 7 -2.60 -4.75 7.63
CA ALA A 7 -2.22 -3.70 6.69
C ALA A 7 -1.09 -2.83 7.27
N PHE A 8 -0.18 -2.38 6.40
CA PHE A 8 0.87 -1.42 6.74
C PHE A 8 1.08 -0.44 5.59
N ALA A 9 1.60 0.74 5.91
CA ALA A 9 1.84 1.80 4.95
C ALA A 9 3.33 1.96 4.60
N VAL A 10 3.62 2.29 3.35
CA VAL A 10 4.91 2.76 2.86
C VAL A 10 4.75 4.23 2.52
N VAL A 11 5.49 5.09 3.23
CA VAL A 11 5.29 6.55 3.21
C VAL A 11 6.61 7.26 2.95
N GLY A 12 6.54 8.49 2.44
CA GLY A 12 7.72 9.23 2.00
C GLY A 12 7.37 10.26 0.94
N TYR A 13 8.30 11.17 0.65
CA TYR A 13 8.09 12.26 -0.30
C TYR A 13 7.92 11.77 -1.74
N LYS A 14 7.39 12.62 -2.63
CA LYS A 14 7.35 12.32 -4.07
C LYS A 14 8.77 12.00 -4.56
N ASN A 15 8.90 11.02 -5.45
CA ASN A 15 10.19 10.54 -6.00
C ASN A 15 11.19 9.93 -5.00
N SER A 16 10.78 9.57 -3.78
CA SER A 16 11.65 8.88 -2.80
C SER A 16 11.91 7.39 -3.11
N GLY A 17 11.25 6.83 -4.13
CA GLY A 17 11.35 5.40 -4.47
C GLY A 17 10.29 4.51 -3.81
N LYS A 18 9.23 5.07 -3.20
CA LYS A 18 8.13 4.30 -2.58
C LYS A 18 7.57 3.22 -3.48
N THR A 19 7.17 3.58 -4.70
CA THR A 19 6.56 2.64 -5.64
C THR A 19 7.50 1.48 -5.96
N THR A 20 8.81 1.76 -6.09
CA THR A 20 9.83 0.73 -6.28
C THR A 20 9.94 -0.18 -5.06
N LEU A 21 9.97 0.37 -3.84
CA LEU A 21 10.03 -0.44 -2.62
C LEU A 21 8.76 -1.28 -2.44
N VAL A 22 7.57 -0.70 -2.66
CA VAL A 22 6.29 -1.42 -2.59
C VAL A 22 6.29 -2.59 -3.57
N ALA A 23 6.71 -2.38 -4.82
CA ALA A 23 6.81 -3.46 -5.80
C ALA A 23 7.76 -4.59 -5.34
N LYS A 24 8.93 -4.24 -4.79
CA LYS A 24 9.90 -5.21 -4.24
C LYS A 24 9.32 -5.99 -3.05
N LEU A 25 8.65 -5.32 -2.12
CA LEU A 25 8.01 -5.95 -0.96
C LEU A 25 6.87 -6.88 -1.37
N VAL A 26 6.02 -6.45 -2.29
CA VAL A 26 4.92 -7.28 -2.85
C VAL A 26 5.50 -8.53 -3.51
N ALA A 27 6.55 -8.37 -4.34
CA ALA A 27 7.19 -9.50 -5.01
C ALA A 27 7.77 -10.50 -4.01
N GLY A 28 8.50 -10.04 -3.00
CA GLY A 28 9.09 -10.93 -1.99
C GLY A 28 8.06 -11.62 -1.09
N LEU A 29 7.02 -10.92 -0.65
CA LEU A 29 5.91 -11.54 0.10
C LEU A 29 5.16 -12.58 -0.75
N THR A 30 4.94 -12.30 -2.04
CA THR A 30 4.30 -13.24 -2.97
C THR A 30 5.17 -14.49 -3.20
N GLN A 31 6.50 -14.33 -3.31
CA GLN A 31 7.43 -15.46 -3.41
C GLN A 31 7.39 -16.37 -2.18
N LEU A 32 7.06 -15.82 -1.02
CA LEU A 32 6.85 -16.57 0.23
C LEU A 32 5.44 -17.20 0.34
N GLY A 33 4.60 -17.06 -0.68
CA GLY A 33 3.27 -17.67 -0.75
C GLY A 33 2.12 -16.82 -0.20
N TYR A 34 2.39 -15.59 0.28
CA TYR A 34 1.34 -14.70 0.76
C TYR A 34 0.54 -14.09 -0.40
N ARG A 35 -0.78 -13.96 -0.21
CA ARG A 35 -1.65 -13.19 -1.10
C ARG A 35 -1.69 -11.73 -0.67
N VAL A 36 -1.15 -10.88 -1.53
CA VAL A 36 -0.90 -9.47 -1.20
C VAL A 36 -1.88 -8.56 -1.95
N GLY A 37 -2.59 -7.71 -1.21
CA GLY A 37 -3.33 -6.57 -1.76
C GLY A 37 -2.49 -5.31 -1.74
N THR A 38 -2.77 -4.38 -2.65
CA THR A 38 -2.14 -3.05 -2.66
C THR A 38 -3.19 -1.95 -2.68
N CYS A 39 -2.96 -0.87 -1.93
CA CYS A 39 -3.80 0.33 -1.95
C CYS A 39 -2.89 1.57 -2.10
N LYS A 40 -3.04 2.34 -3.18
CA LYS A 40 -2.17 3.51 -3.44
C LYS A 40 -2.99 4.80 -3.39
N HIS A 41 -2.45 5.81 -2.70
CA HIS A 41 -2.94 7.19 -2.73
C HIS A 41 -2.00 8.07 -3.54
N ASP A 42 -2.50 8.68 -4.61
CA ASP A 42 -1.67 9.54 -5.48
C ASP A 42 -1.71 11.02 -5.09
N GLY A 43 -2.53 11.41 -4.10
CA GLY A 43 -2.47 12.69 -3.38
C GLY A 43 -2.54 14.00 -4.18
N ALA A 44 -2.66 13.98 -5.52
CA ALA A 44 -2.44 15.19 -6.33
C ALA A 44 -3.34 15.35 -7.56
N HIS A 45 -4.03 14.32 -8.05
CA HIS A 45 -4.77 14.40 -9.32
C HIS A 45 -6.07 13.59 -9.34
N GLU A 46 -7.01 14.00 -10.21
CA GLU A 46 -8.11 13.14 -10.65
C GLU A 46 -7.54 11.83 -11.19
N LEU A 47 -7.89 10.69 -10.58
CA LEU A 47 -7.45 9.40 -11.05
C LEU A 47 -8.20 9.05 -12.35
N ARG A 48 -7.47 9.01 -13.48
CA ARG A 48 -7.98 8.53 -14.76
C ARG A 48 -7.15 7.33 -15.22
N LEU A 49 -7.72 6.14 -15.08
CA LEU A 49 -7.10 4.89 -15.50
C LEU A 49 -7.70 4.37 -16.82
N ASP A 50 -8.92 4.79 -17.17
CA ASP A 50 -9.55 4.50 -18.44
C ASP A 50 -9.14 5.52 -19.51
N ALA A 51 -8.82 5.05 -20.72
CA ALA A 51 -8.55 5.93 -21.85
C ALA A 51 -9.85 6.60 -22.35
N GLU A 52 -9.76 7.89 -22.71
CA GLU A 52 -10.89 8.63 -23.26
C GLU A 52 -11.38 8.01 -24.57
N GLY A 53 -12.70 7.92 -24.74
CA GLY A 53 -13.34 7.38 -25.95
C GLY A 53 -13.65 5.88 -25.91
N THR A 54 -13.17 5.15 -24.90
CA THR A 54 -13.54 3.75 -24.64
C THR A 54 -15.00 3.62 -24.21
N ASP A 55 -15.60 2.43 -24.36
CA ASP A 55 -17.00 2.22 -23.95
C ASP A 55 -17.21 2.39 -22.43
N SER A 56 -16.22 1.99 -21.61
CA SER A 56 -16.22 2.27 -20.17
C SER A 56 -16.23 3.76 -19.86
N SER A 57 -15.46 4.57 -20.61
CA SER A 57 -15.45 6.02 -20.44
C SER A 57 -16.79 6.66 -20.84
N LYS A 58 -17.47 6.11 -21.87
CA LYS A 58 -18.82 6.54 -22.28
C LYS A 58 -19.87 6.21 -21.22
N HIS A 59 -19.82 5.02 -20.61
CA HIS A 59 -20.72 4.65 -19.52
C HIS A 59 -20.60 5.63 -18.34
N ARG A 60 -19.36 5.95 -17.94
CA ARG A 60 -19.08 6.94 -16.89
C ARG A 60 -19.58 8.33 -17.28
N GLY A 61 -19.29 8.78 -18.51
CA GLY A 61 -19.74 10.07 -19.04
C GLY A 61 -21.27 10.19 -19.12
N ALA A 62 -21.98 9.07 -19.27
CA ALA A 62 -23.45 9.02 -19.23
C ALA A 62 -24.03 9.09 -17.80
N GLY A 63 -23.19 9.13 -16.76
CA GLY A 63 -23.62 9.29 -15.37
C GLY A 63 -23.56 8.01 -14.53
N ALA A 64 -22.89 6.95 -14.99
CA ALA A 64 -22.68 5.77 -14.15
C ALA A 64 -21.74 6.10 -12.97
N ASP A 65 -22.23 5.92 -11.74
CA ASP A 65 -21.41 6.06 -10.53
C ASP A 65 -20.36 4.95 -10.41
N VAL A 66 -20.64 3.79 -10.99
CA VAL A 66 -19.79 2.59 -10.97
C VAL A 66 -19.72 1.99 -12.37
N VAL A 67 -18.50 1.70 -12.82
CA VAL A 67 -18.22 0.99 -14.08
C VAL A 67 -17.36 -0.23 -13.78
N LEU A 68 -17.85 -1.41 -14.17
CA LEU A 68 -17.11 -2.68 -14.08
C LEU A 68 -16.87 -3.21 -15.50
N VAL A 69 -15.61 -3.49 -15.82
CA VAL A 69 -15.19 -4.14 -17.07
C VAL A 69 -14.56 -5.47 -16.68
N ALA A 70 -15.15 -6.57 -17.11
CA ALA A 70 -14.64 -7.91 -16.82
C ALA A 70 -14.14 -8.60 -18.10
N GLY A 71 -12.95 -9.19 -18.00
CA GLY A 71 -12.39 -10.11 -18.98
C GLY A 71 -12.36 -11.54 -18.46
N ARG A 72 -11.61 -12.41 -19.15
CA ARG A 72 -11.49 -13.84 -18.78
C ARG A 72 -10.65 -14.07 -17.53
N THR A 73 -9.70 -13.18 -17.24
CA THR A 73 -8.70 -13.36 -16.18
C THR A 73 -8.64 -12.18 -15.21
N GLU A 74 -9.15 -11.03 -15.61
CA GLU A 74 -9.04 -9.79 -14.85
C GLU A 74 -10.33 -8.99 -14.97
N ALA A 75 -10.59 -8.17 -13.96
CA ALA A 75 -11.64 -7.18 -14.00
C ALA A 75 -11.09 -5.84 -13.52
N PHE A 76 -11.59 -4.78 -14.14
CA PHE A 76 -11.37 -3.41 -13.71
C PHE A 76 -12.67 -2.87 -13.14
N TRP A 77 -12.58 -2.24 -11.98
CA TRP A 77 -13.70 -1.61 -11.31
C TRP A 77 -13.33 -0.18 -10.97
N GLN A 78 -14.14 0.76 -11.44
CA GLN A 78 -13.99 2.18 -11.19
C GLN A 78 -15.26 2.71 -10.56
N ARG A 79 -15.11 3.41 -9.44
CA ARG A 79 -16.19 4.10 -8.76
C ARG A 79 -15.88 5.57 -8.67
N THR A 80 -16.84 6.38 -9.07
CA THR A 80 -16.83 7.83 -8.87
C THR A 80 -17.45 8.13 -7.51
N TYR A 81 -16.84 9.02 -6.75
CA TYR A 81 -17.35 9.49 -5.46
C TYR A 81 -17.36 11.01 -5.42
N ARG A 82 -18.34 11.58 -4.70
CA ARG A 82 -18.45 13.04 -4.51
C ARG A 82 -17.46 13.55 -3.46
N GLU A 83 -17.17 12.72 -2.47
CA GLU A 83 -16.24 12.98 -1.38
C GLU A 83 -15.28 11.80 -1.27
N GLU A 84 -14.01 12.09 -0.98
CA GLU A 84 -12.98 11.07 -0.86
C GLU A 84 -13.25 10.14 0.33
N PRO A 85 -13.42 8.82 0.11
CA PRO A 85 -13.61 7.88 1.20
C PRO A 85 -12.35 7.79 2.08
N PRO A 86 -12.50 7.62 3.40
CA PRO A 86 -11.36 7.39 4.29
C PRO A 86 -10.68 6.05 3.96
N LEU A 87 -9.40 5.92 4.30
CA LEU A 87 -8.61 4.70 4.09
C LEU A 87 -9.30 3.44 4.63
N ASP A 88 -9.97 3.54 5.79
CA ASP A 88 -10.67 2.41 6.40
C ASP A 88 -11.73 1.78 5.51
N ALA A 89 -12.40 2.57 4.65
CA ALA A 89 -13.40 2.05 3.72
C ALA A 89 -12.75 1.18 2.62
N TRP A 90 -11.53 1.52 2.20
CA TRP A 90 -10.77 0.74 1.23
C TRP A 90 -10.17 -0.52 1.85
N LEU A 91 -9.66 -0.41 3.08
CA LEU A 91 -9.16 -1.58 3.82
C LEU A 91 -10.27 -2.59 4.12
N GLU A 92 -11.49 -2.14 4.38
CA GLU A 92 -12.64 -3.02 4.56
C GLU A 92 -13.00 -3.77 3.27
N GLN A 93 -13.03 -3.08 2.13
CA GLN A 93 -13.24 -3.72 0.82
C GLN A 93 -12.14 -4.75 0.49
N LEU A 94 -10.87 -4.39 0.72
CA LEU A 94 -9.75 -5.32 0.51
C LEU A 94 -9.72 -6.47 1.52
N SER A 95 -10.36 -6.32 2.67
CA SER A 95 -10.47 -7.38 3.68
C SER A 95 -11.63 -8.35 3.41
N ASP A 96 -12.31 -8.25 2.27
CA ASP A 96 -13.35 -9.20 1.89
C ASP A 96 -12.76 -10.64 1.85
N PRO A 97 -13.30 -11.60 2.63
CA PRO A 97 -12.85 -12.98 2.62
C PRO A 97 -12.82 -13.63 1.24
N ALA A 98 -13.68 -13.21 0.31
CA ALA A 98 -13.70 -13.70 -1.07
C ALA A 98 -12.42 -13.35 -1.84
N LEU A 99 -11.73 -12.26 -1.47
CA LEU A 99 -10.43 -11.91 -2.04
C LEU A 99 -9.30 -12.78 -1.48
N GLY A 100 -9.47 -13.33 -0.28
CA GLY A 100 -8.51 -14.25 0.36
C GLY A 100 -7.10 -13.68 0.49
N LEU A 101 -7.00 -12.39 0.84
CA LEU A 101 -5.71 -11.71 1.05
C LEU A 101 -5.17 -11.99 2.46
N ASP A 102 -3.84 -12.15 2.55
CA ASP A 102 -3.12 -12.31 3.81
C ASP A 102 -2.59 -10.99 4.35
N VAL A 103 -2.30 -10.03 3.47
CA VAL A 103 -1.70 -8.74 3.83
C VAL A 103 -2.03 -7.65 2.81
N ILE A 104 -2.18 -6.41 3.28
CA ILE A 104 -2.38 -5.23 2.44
C ILE A 104 -1.18 -4.27 2.58
N VAL A 105 -0.57 -3.91 1.47
CA VAL A 105 0.49 -2.90 1.38
C VAL A 105 -0.11 -1.58 0.89
N VAL A 106 -0.06 -0.56 1.75
CA VAL A 106 -0.60 0.77 1.43
C VAL A 106 0.53 1.70 0.99
N GLU A 107 0.47 2.28 -0.20
CA GLU A 107 1.38 3.35 -0.62
C GLU A 107 0.73 4.71 -0.37
N GLY A 108 1.27 5.51 0.54
CA GLY A 108 0.70 6.83 0.90
C GLY A 108 -0.08 6.82 2.22
N TRP A 109 -1.10 7.69 2.34
CA TRP A 109 -1.82 7.95 3.60
C TRP A 109 -0.89 8.14 4.82
N LYS A 110 0.10 9.04 4.70
CA LYS A 110 1.10 9.26 5.76
C LYS A 110 0.54 9.66 7.14
N ARG A 111 -0.69 10.17 7.17
CA ARG A 111 -1.44 10.55 8.39
C ARG A 111 -2.38 9.46 8.92
N SER A 112 -2.41 8.27 8.30
CA SER A 112 -3.20 7.15 8.82
C SER A 112 -2.61 6.60 10.11
N ASP A 113 -3.40 5.82 10.85
CA ASP A 113 -2.93 5.12 12.05
C ASP A 113 -2.26 3.77 11.73
N LEU A 114 -2.10 3.41 10.45
CA LEU A 114 -1.36 2.21 10.07
C LEU A 114 0.07 2.25 10.58
N SER A 115 0.61 1.08 10.86
CA SER A 115 2.04 0.88 11.02
C SER A 115 2.78 1.24 9.72
N LYS A 116 3.93 1.91 9.80
CA LYS A 116 4.56 2.54 8.62
C LYS A 116 6.02 2.18 8.43
N ILE A 117 6.40 1.93 7.18
CA ILE A 117 7.77 1.99 6.68
C ILE A 117 7.96 3.36 6.04
N VAL A 118 8.93 4.13 6.54
CA VAL A 118 9.16 5.52 6.14
C VAL A 118 10.40 5.58 5.24
N LEU A 119 10.26 6.16 4.04
CA LEU A 119 11.35 6.62 3.20
C LEU A 119 11.51 8.13 3.44
N PRO A 120 12.40 8.54 4.35
CA PRO A 120 12.56 9.94 4.71
C PRO A 120 13.26 10.74 3.59
N SER A 121 13.06 12.07 3.55
CA SER A 121 13.91 12.92 2.71
C SER A 121 15.29 13.04 3.32
N ALA A 122 16.32 13.28 2.49
CA ALA A 122 17.69 13.50 2.94
C ALA A 122 17.79 14.59 4.01
N GLU A 123 16.95 15.62 3.90
CA GLU A 123 17.04 16.85 4.70
C GLU A 123 16.18 16.82 5.97
N LYS A 124 15.08 16.05 5.99
CA LYS A 124 14.11 16.11 7.09
C LYS A 124 13.48 14.77 7.42
N LEU A 125 13.39 14.49 8.72
CA LEU A 125 12.52 13.46 9.27
C LEU A 125 11.20 14.11 9.67
N GLU A 126 10.11 13.69 9.04
CA GLU A 126 8.77 14.05 9.52
C GLU A 126 8.46 13.27 10.80
N GLN A 127 7.86 13.94 11.77
CA GLN A 127 7.31 13.29 12.95
C GLN A 127 6.03 12.57 12.55
N LEU A 128 6.10 11.24 12.43
CA LEU A 128 4.99 10.38 12.07
C LEU A 128 4.69 9.43 13.23
N SER A 129 3.42 9.09 13.42
CA SER A 129 3.01 8.06 14.36
C SER A 129 3.23 6.66 13.78
N ASN A 130 3.36 5.66 14.67
CA ASN A 130 3.36 4.23 14.32
C ASN A 130 4.44 3.86 13.29
N VAL A 131 5.63 4.45 13.39
CA VAL A 131 6.78 4.11 12.53
C VAL A 131 7.33 2.76 12.99
N LEU A 132 7.33 1.77 12.10
CA LEU A 132 7.97 0.48 12.32
C LEU A 132 9.44 0.50 11.89
N ALA A 133 9.70 1.17 10.76
CA ALA A 133 11.01 1.19 10.17
C ALA A 133 11.25 2.43 9.31
N TYR A 134 12.51 2.83 9.22
CA TYR A 134 13.03 3.73 8.20
C TYR A 134 13.79 2.93 7.15
N ALA A 135 13.38 3.04 5.89
CA ALA A 135 14.10 2.50 4.74
C ALA A 135 14.91 3.63 4.09
N VAL A 136 16.23 3.59 4.25
CA VAL A 136 17.13 4.71 3.93
C VAL A 136 18.18 4.33 2.90
N GLU A 137 18.75 5.31 2.22
CA GLU A 137 19.98 5.09 1.44
C GLU A 137 21.14 4.82 2.41
N SER A 138 22.07 3.93 2.03
CA SER A 138 23.25 3.58 2.85
C SER A 138 24.11 4.79 3.21
N SER A 139 24.06 5.84 2.39
CA SER A 139 24.79 7.11 2.58
C SER A 139 24.13 8.05 3.61
N ARG A 140 22.92 7.74 4.09
CA ARG A 140 22.19 8.60 5.02
C ARG A 140 22.85 8.56 6.42
N PRO A 141 22.94 9.70 7.13
CA PRO A 141 23.26 9.71 8.55
C PRO A 141 22.31 8.82 9.38
N PRO A 142 22.80 8.24 10.50
CA PRO A 142 21.98 7.44 11.39
C PRO A 142 20.72 8.18 11.86
N ILE A 143 19.61 7.45 11.93
CA ILE A 143 18.36 7.94 12.52
C ILE A 143 18.29 7.43 13.94
N ALA A 144 18.17 8.33 14.91
CA ALA A 144 17.94 7.99 16.31
C ALA A 144 16.44 7.93 16.58
N ASP A 145 15.86 6.74 16.44
CA ASP A 145 14.49 6.42 16.89
C ASP A 145 14.52 5.01 17.51
N GLU A 146 14.46 4.93 18.84
CA GLU A 146 14.57 3.66 19.57
C GLU A 146 13.38 2.72 19.33
N GLY A 147 12.25 3.23 18.81
CA GLY A 147 11.05 2.45 18.52
C GLY A 147 11.04 1.81 17.12
N ALA A 148 11.86 2.33 16.20
CA ALA A 148 11.83 1.97 14.78
C ALA A 148 13.14 1.31 14.34
N GLY A 149 13.04 0.29 13.49
CA GLY A 149 14.22 -0.27 12.82
C GLY A 149 14.76 0.68 11.74
N VAL A 150 16.05 0.66 11.48
CA VAL A 150 16.66 1.39 10.35
C VAL A 150 17.26 0.35 9.41
N TYR A 151 16.81 0.37 8.17
CA TYR A 151 17.21 -0.58 7.12
C TYR A 151 17.74 0.18 5.92
N ASP A 152 18.72 -0.41 5.26
CA ASP A 152 19.00 -0.02 3.88
C ASP A 152 17.74 -0.29 3.04
N ARG A 153 17.33 0.66 2.19
CA ARG A 153 16.16 0.50 1.33
C ARG A 153 16.33 -0.64 0.31
N GLU A 154 17.57 -1.04 0.04
CA GLU A 154 17.90 -2.18 -0.81
C GLU A 154 17.92 -3.51 -0.03
N ASP A 155 17.91 -3.49 1.30
CA ASP A 155 17.74 -4.67 2.16
C ASP A 155 16.26 -5.08 2.25
N VAL A 156 15.73 -5.53 1.11
CA VAL A 156 14.33 -5.99 1.00
C VAL A 156 14.08 -7.21 1.88
N GLU A 157 15.07 -8.09 2.02
CA GLU A 157 14.96 -9.31 2.84
C GLU A 157 14.80 -8.95 4.32
N GLY A 158 15.64 -8.06 4.86
CA GLY A 158 15.52 -7.56 6.22
C GLY A 158 14.19 -6.86 6.48
N LEU A 159 13.70 -6.06 5.53
CA LEU A 159 12.38 -5.44 5.61
C LEU A 159 11.26 -6.48 5.61
N ILE A 160 11.33 -7.53 4.78
CA ILE A 160 10.35 -8.62 4.77
C ILE A 160 10.35 -9.36 6.10
N HIS A 161 11.51 -9.74 6.64
CA HIS A 161 11.60 -10.39 7.94
C HIS A 161 10.96 -9.55 9.06
N MET A 162 11.16 -8.24 9.04
CA MET A 162 10.51 -7.31 9.96
C MET A 162 8.97 -7.30 9.78
N ILE A 163 8.47 -7.27 8.54
CA ILE A 163 7.03 -7.32 8.23
C ILE A 163 6.42 -8.62 8.73
N LEU A 164 7.06 -9.77 8.47
CA LEU A 164 6.62 -11.08 8.96
C LEU A 164 6.49 -11.07 10.49
N ALA A 165 7.52 -10.60 11.18
CA ALA A 165 7.56 -10.60 12.64
C ALA A 165 6.57 -9.61 13.27
N ARG A 166 6.50 -8.37 12.76
CA ARG A 166 5.81 -7.26 13.45
C ARG A 166 4.41 -6.96 12.91
N VAL A 167 4.17 -7.20 11.62
CA VAL A 167 2.85 -6.98 10.98
C VAL A 167 2.05 -8.27 10.97
N LEU A 168 2.64 -9.34 10.43
CA LEU A 168 1.96 -10.63 10.28
C LEU A 168 2.06 -11.51 11.52
N ARG A 169 2.90 -11.15 12.49
CA ARG A 169 3.14 -11.91 13.73
C ARG A 169 3.48 -13.37 13.45
N ASN A 170 4.25 -13.60 12.39
CA ASN A 170 4.65 -14.91 11.87
C ASN A 170 3.46 -15.84 11.56
N ALA A 171 2.27 -15.28 11.29
CA ALA A 171 1.17 -16.07 10.76
C ALA A 171 1.56 -16.60 9.37
N PRO A 172 1.40 -17.90 9.10
CA PRO A 172 1.70 -18.46 7.79
C PRO A 172 0.70 -17.93 6.74
N PRO A 173 1.03 -18.05 5.44
CA PRO A 173 0.07 -17.82 4.36
C PRO A 173 -1.19 -18.69 4.53
N SER A 174 -2.35 -18.21 4.06
CA SER A 174 -3.64 -18.89 4.24
C SER A 174 -3.86 -20.12 3.33
N HIS A 175 -2.83 -20.63 2.64
CA HIS A 175 -2.91 -21.73 1.67
C HIS A 175 -2.21 -23.00 2.14
#